data_AF-A0A2G6G1V6-F1
#
_entry.id   AF-A0A2G6G1V6-F1
#
_cell.length_a   1.000
_cell.length_b   1.000
_cell.length_c   1.000
_cell.angle_alpha   90.00
_cell.angle_beta   90.00
_cell.angle_gamma   90.00
#
_symmetry.space_group_name_H-M   'P 1'
#
loop_
_entity.id
_entity.type
_entity.pdbx_description
1 polymer ?
#
loop_
_entity_poly.entity_id
_entity_poly.type
_entity_poly.pdbx_seq_one_letter_code
_entity_poly.pdbx_strand_id
1 'polypeptide(L)'
;MVTQKHARLIPGRLMPDARSRPDPQVVKEWCVLAESSADTPDLSRKLFLRLRKCGDGDSLTEHLLAIQHLAFEGAPAGASLLAAYLDVTTAGARLLPYVQAFSSSRRLRLLLLSHADNLDQTAQSWLQRARSVQTRCSSFLVEQGHGPTQDSAGLVAELQISLEYLLAGVMNGGKISVENRQLLVDLLNLETDAWQERVSRLAGLVNPYRASAVTRVLPILSLADAAIRDLQQLIGWVQAGQDSQAFSQNGFRALEVLENSEFQTIYKRLGADPRLKALHEMHMGGRDNPLKTSLLAHAVARLLALDSRVRRQGWEASPLSLVAAVATIQQFTRNTTVTIPLDKEQEAVLETVLRVEEDRDVTEDGERAGPVAWSLEGVGLEQGQLVIRLDPERISLSGWPTGLPTIGDVDPLDAREQMEALRTTEDEAAAEVDVDKSNAAMKQLVMSNIMSTSTTLGFLRNPKIVAIPGLVADIAQRTRNPQIIETIATDRTLYTGFANRDVPLVCLRSPCNVSPKILRKFVHVKYVSKVDLKRMAKDKAGMRKEVVREIQLYLDSLA
;
A
#
# COMPACT_ATOMS: atom_id res chain seq x y z
N MET A 1 27.72 36.24 -39.33
CA MET A 1 26.46 36.04 -38.58
C MET A 1 25.94 34.65 -38.91
N VAL A 2 26.40 33.64 -38.16
CA VAL A 2 25.84 32.29 -38.21
C VAL A 2 24.58 32.35 -37.36
N THR A 3 23.41 32.17 -37.96
CA THR A 3 22.15 31.99 -37.22
C THR A 3 22.31 30.76 -36.34
N GLN A 4 22.62 30.98 -35.05
CA GLN A 4 22.64 29.95 -34.02
C GLN A 4 21.25 29.32 -33.94
N LYS A 5 21.02 28.23 -34.67
CA LYS A 5 19.97 27.28 -34.30
C LYS A 5 20.47 26.65 -33.00
N HIS A 6 20.05 27.19 -31.86
CA HIS A 6 20.31 26.54 -30.58
C HIS A 6 19.57 25.20 -30.58
N ALA A 7 20.29 24.12 -30.86
CA ALA A 7 19.84 22.77 -30.60
C ALA A 7 19.59 22.66 -29.09
N ARG A 8 18.36 22.32 -28.70
CA ARG A 8 18.04 22.01 -27.30
C ARG A 8 18.38 20.56 -27.07
N LEU A 9 19.04 20.24 -25.96
CA LEU A 9 19.35 18.89 -25.51
C LEU A 9 18.11 18.00 -25.42
N ILE A 10 16.96 18.58 -25.10
CA ILE A 10 15.70 17.86 -24.90
C ILE A 10 14.58 18.52 -25.74
N PRO A 11 13.77 17.73 -26.47
CA PRO A 11 12.68 18.25 -27.31
C PRO A 11 11.77 19.21 -26.54
N GLY A 12 11.43 20.32 -27.21
CA GLY A 12 11.15 21.60 -26.57
C GLY A 12 10.02 21.67 -25.54
N ARG A 13 10.21 22.62 -24.60
CA ARG A 13 9.24 23.19 -23.64
C ARG A 13 7.79 22.72 -23.82
N LEU A 14 7.37 21.81 -22.96
CA LEU A 14 5.97 21.64 -22.53
C LEU A 14 5.53 22.83 -21.68
N MET A 15 5.88 24.08 -22.04
CA MET A 15 5.46 25.23 -21.25
C MET A 15 3.93 25.31 -21.33
N PRO A 16 3.24 25.35 -20.18
CA PRO A 16 1.80 25.57 -20.18
C PRO A 16 1.50 26.87 -20.94
N ASP A 17 0.56 26.82 -21.88
CA ASP A 17 0.02 28.03 -22.51
C ASP A 17 -0.42 28.99 -21.37
N ALA A 18 -0.15 30.29 -21.46
CA ALA A 18 -0.51 31.25 -20.42
C ALA A 18 -2.02 31.22 -20.08
N ARG A 19 -2.84 30.67 -21.00
CA ARG A 19 -4.28 30.43 -20.84
C ARG A 19 -4.64 29.20 -19.99
N SER A 20 -3.66 28.41 -19.55
CA SER A 20 -3.85 27.17 -18.78
C SER A 20 -3.61 27.32 -17.28
N ARG A 21 -3.66 28.55 -16.76
CA ARG A 21 -3.51 28.79 -15.32
C ARG A 21 -4.73 28.26 -14.56
N PRO A 22 -4.54 27.37 -13.58
CA PRO A 22 -5.61 26.87 -12.73
C PRO A 22 -6.11 27.95 -11.77
N ASP A 23 -7.28 27.73 -11.18
CA ASP A 23 -7.83 28.59 -10.13
C ASP A 23 -6.82 28.76 -8.97
N PRO A 24 -6.44 30.00 -8.58
CA PRO A 24 -5.53 30.27 -7.46
C PRO A 24 -5.96 29.64 -6.14
N GLN A 25 -7.27 29.48 -5.90
CA GLN A 25 -7.76 28.82 -4.70
C GLN A 25 -7.39 27.33 -4.70
N VAL A 26 -7.55 26.65 -5.84
CA VAL A 26 -7.19 25.24 -6.00
C VAL A 26 -5.67 25.07 -5.83
N VAL A 27 -4.87 25.99 -6.38
CA VAL A 27 -3.40 25.99 -6.18
C VAL A 27 -3.05 26.08 -4.69
N LYS A 28 -3.67 27.01 -3.96
CA LYS A 28 -3.45 27.17 -2.51
C LYS A 28 -3.82 25.92 -1.72
N GLU A 29 -4.95 25.27 -2.07
CA GLU A 29 -5.36 24.02 -1.44
C GLU A 29 -4.31 22.91 -1.62
N TRP A 30 -3.70 22.81 -2.80
CA TRP A 30 -2.66 21.82 -3.08
C TRP A 30 -1.33 22.13 -2.38
N CYS A 31 -0.95 23.40 -2.23
CA CYS A 31 0.19 23.78 -1.39
C CYS A 31 0.00 23.30 0.07
N VAL A 32 -1.17 23.57 0.66
CA VAL A 32 -1.51 23.12 2.02
C VAL A 32 -1.46 21.60 2.13
N LEU A 33 -1.93 20.88 1.11
CA LEU A 33 -1.86 19.42 1.10
C LEU A 33 -0.41 18.92 1.06
N ALA A 34 0.44 19.51 0.21
CA ALA A 34 1.84 19.16 0.07
C ALA A 34 2.63 19.37 1.37
N GLU A 35 2.30 20.40 2.14
CA GLU A 35 2.90 20.68 3.45
C GLU A 35 2.38 19.76 4.56
N SER A 36 1.26 19.06 4.34
CA SER A 36 0.63 18.22 5.37
C SER A 36 1.34 16.89 5.65
N SER A 37 2.31 16.50 4.82
CA SER A 37 3.12 15.30 5.01
C SER A 37 4.46 15.40 4.28
N ALA A 38 5.55 15.12 5.00
CA ALA A 38 6.87 14.89 4.39
C ALA A 38 7.04 13.45 3.86
N ASP A 39 6.17 12.53 4.28
CA ASP A 39 6.20 11.14 3.83
C ASP A 39 5.46 11.02 2.48
N THR A 40 6.21 10.67 1.44
CA THR A 40 5.67 10.57 0.06
C THR A 40 4.53 9.55 -0.06
N PRO A 41 4.62 8.33 0.53
CA PRO A 41 3.50 7.40 0.59
C PRO A 41 2.22 7.98 1.23
N ASP A 42 2.31 8.62 2.40
CA ASP A 42 1.15 9.26 3.03
C ASP A 42 0.59 10.43 2.19
N LEU A 43 1.47 11.26 1.61
CA LEU A 43 1.07 12.34 0.72
C LEU A 43 0.36 11.82 -0.53
N SER A 44 0.85 10.73 -1.12
CA SER A 44 0.23 10.05 -2.27
C SER A 44 -1.19 9.58 -1.93
N ARG A 45 -1.37 8.97 -0.74
CA ARG A 45 -2.70 8.57 -0.26
C ARG A 45 -3.63 9.77 -0.11
N LYS A 46 -3.18 10.83 0.56
CA LYS A 46 -3.96 12.06 0.74
C LYS A 46 -4.34 12.70 -0.59
N LEU A 47 -3.39 12.76 -1.54
CA LEU A 47 -3.57 13.27 -2.89
C LEU A 47 -4.66 12.49 -3.63
N PHE A 48 -4.57 11.17 -3.69
CA PHE A 48 -5.55 10.37 -4.45
C PHE A 48 -6.92 10.32 -3.77
N LEU A 49 -7.00 10.37 -2.44
CA LEU A 49 -8.28 10.56 -1.73
C LEU A 49 -8.91 11.92 -2.04
N ARG A 50 -8.11 12.98 -2.26
CA ARG A 50 -8.61 14.29 -2.68
C ARG A 50 -9.08 14.26 -4.13
N LEU A 51 -8.31 13.66 -5.04
CA LEU A 51 -8.71 13.52 -6.45
C LEU A 51 -9.99 12.68 -6.59
N ARG A 52 -10.14 11.60 -5.82
CA ARG A 52 -11.37 10.78 -5.77
C ARG A 52 -12.61 11.61 -5.44
N LYS A 53 -12.50 12.58 -4.53
CA LYS A 53 -13.62 13.46 -4.15
C LYS A 53 -14.00 14.47 -5.23
N CYS A 54 -13.14 14.72 -6.21
CA CYS A 54 -13.40 15.68 -7.29
C CYS A 54 -14.35 15.14 -8.36
N GLY A 55 -14.55 13.81 -8.42
CA GLY A 55 -15.42 13.14 -9.41
C GLY A 55 -14.93 13.31 -10.86
N ASP A 56 -15.82 13.03 -11.83
CA ASP A 56 -15.44 12.90 -13.25
C ASP A 56 -15.55 14.22 -14.05
N GLY A 57 -15.54 15.38 -13.36
CA GLY A 57 -15.88 16.68 -13.94
C GLY A 57 -14.70 17.61 -14.24
N ASP A 58 -15.01 18.89 -14.52
CA ASP A 58 -14.02 19.95 -14.72
C ASP A 58 -13.21 20.24 -13.46
N SER A 59 -13.80 19.99 -12.28
CA SER A 59 -13.09 20.06 -11.00
C SER A 59 -11.84 19.18 -11.00
N LEU A 60 -11.92 17.92 -11.44
CA LEU A 60 -10.77 17.02 -11.50
C LEU A 60 -9.66 17.58 -12.41
N THR A 61 -10.03 18.14 -13.55
CA THR A 61 -9.08 18.77 -14.48
C THR A 61 -8.37 19.96 -13.84
N GLU A 62 -9.11 20.85 -13.17
CA GLU A 62 -8.52 22.00 -12.48
C GLU A 62 -7.54 21.57 -11.39
N HIS A 63 -7.84 20.49 -10.66
CA HIS A 63 -6.95 19.96 -9.63
C HIS A 63 -5.68 19.33 -10.23
N LEU A 64 -5.79 18.58 -11.32
CA LEU A 64 -4.64 18.02 -12.03
C LEU A 64 -3.77 19.13 -12.66
N LEU A 65 -4.40 20.19 -13.18
CA LEU A 65 -3.71 21.37 -13.69
C LEU A 65 -2.97 22.11 -12.58
N ALA A 66 -3.55 22.24 -11.38
CA ALA A 66 -2.87 22.83 -10.23
C ALA A 66 -1.60 22.06 -9.84
N ILE A 67 -1.65 20.74 -9.77
CA ILE A 67 -0.47 19.90 -9.51
C ILE A 67 0.60 20.12 -10.57
N GLN A 68 0.22 20.07 -11.85
CA GLN A 68 1.13 20.26 -12.98
C GLN A 68 1.73 21.67 -12.98
N HIS A 69 0.92 22.70 -12.69
CA HIS A 69 1.33 24.10 -12.64
C HIS A 69 2.38 24.34 -11.55
N LEU A 70 2.13 23.87 -10.32
CA LEU A 70 3.09 23.96 -9.22
C LEU A 70 4.42 23.27 -9.56
N ALA A 71 4.38 22.12 -10.22
CA ALA A 71 5.58 21.41 -10.65
C ALA A 71 6.35 22.17 -11.75
N PHE A 72 5.65 22.87 -12.66
CA PHE A 72 6.29 23.72 -13.67
C PHE A 72 6.97 24.95 -13.09
N GLU A 73 6.40 25.54 -12.04
CA GLU A 73 7.00 26.67 -11.33
C GLU A 73 8.25 26.27 -10.53
N GLY A 74 8.52 24.97 -10.38
CA GLY A 74 9.64 24.46 -9.58
C GLY A 74 9.42 24.67 -8.07
N ALA A 75 8.18 24.87 -7.65
CA ALA A 75 7.85 25.03 -6.24
C ALA A 75 8.08 23.72 -5.46
N PRO A 76 8.57 23.77 -4.20
CA PRO A 76 8.70 22.58 -3.34
C PRO A 76 7.41 21.76 -3.24
N ALA A 77 6.26 22.44 -3.09
CA ALA A 77 4.96 21.79 -3.09
C ALA A 77 4.66 21.03 -4.40
N GLY A 78 5.03 21.59 -5.54
CA GLY A 78 4.87 20.95 -6.85
C GLY A 78 5.72 19.69 -6.99
N ALA A 79 6.96 19.73 -6.51
CA ALA A 79 7.84 18.57 -6.47
C ALA A 79 7.27 17.46 -5.57
N SER A 80 6.82 17.78 -4.35
CA SER A 80 6.16 16.83 -3.42
C SER A 80 4.93 16.19 -4.02
N LEU A 81 4.04 16.98 -4.64
CA LEU A 81 2.82 16.45 -5.23
C LEU A 81 3.11 15.58 -6.45
N LEU A 82 4.09 15.96 -7.28
CA LEU A 82 4.49 15.15 -8.43
C LEU A 82 5.16 13.85 -7.99
N ALA A 83 6.01 13.88 -6.95
CA ALA A 83 6.62 12.71 -6.33
C ALA A 83 5.53 11.75 -5.81
N ALA A 84 4.56 12.28 -5.07
CA ALA A 84 3.43 11.54 -4.53
C ALA A 84 2.52 10.97 -5.63
N TYR A 85 2.29 11.72 -6.70
CA TYR A 85 1.47 11.29 -7.84
C TYR A 85 2.12 10.14 -8.62
N LEU A 86 3.44 10.22 -8.82
CA LEU A 86 4.23 9.21 -9.52
C LEU A 86 4.77 8.14 -8.58
N ASP A 87 4.31 8.08 -7.33
CA ASP A 87 4.85 7.14 -6.37
C ASP A 87 4.55 5.70 -6.80
N VAL A 88 5.61 4.92 -6.85
CA VAL A 88 5.62 3.54 -7.29
C VAL A 88 6.09 2.68 -6.14
N THR A 89 5.35 1.60 -5.89
CA THR A 89 5.70 0.61 -4.87
C THR A 89 5.54 -0.79 -5.45
N THR A 90 6.30 -1.74 -4.92
CA THR A 90 6.02 -3.17 -5.12
C THR A 90 5.11 -3.65 -3.99
N ALA A 91 4.33 -4.69 -4.25
CA ALA A 91 3.52 -5.31 -3.20
C ALA A 91 4.41 -5.81 -2.06
N GLY A 92 5.54 -6.44 -2.40
CA GLY A 92 6.57 -6.83 -1.45
C GLY A 92 7.10 -5.66 -0.63
N ALA A 93 7.62 -4.59 -1.24
CA ALA A 93 8.19 -3.46 -0.51
C ALA A 93 7.18 -2.81 0.45
N ARG A 94 5.89 -2.78 0.07
CA ARG A 94 4.82 -2.27 0.93
C ARG A 94 4.51 -3.17 2.10
N LEU A 95 4.46 -4.48 1.88
CA LEU A 95 3.87 -5.41 2.83
C LEU A 95 4.92 -6.09 3.73
N LEU A 96 6.15 -6.23 3.25
CA LEU A 96 7.25 -6.87 3.97
C LEU A 96 7.59 -6.20 5.31
N PRO A 97 7.56 -4.86 5.48
CA PRO A 97 7.83 -4.24 6.77
C PRO A 97 6.88 -4.72 7.88
N TYR A 98 5.64 -5.11 7.54
CA TYR A 98 4.69 -5.66 8.52
C TYR A 98 5.05 -7.07 8.98
N VAL A 99 5.81 -7.81 8.16
CA VAL A 99 6.13 -9.22 8.38
C VAL A 99 7.56 -9.44 8.87
N GLN A 100 8.51 -8.64 8.40
CA GLN A 100 9.95 -8.76 8.68
C GLN A 100 10.27 -8.77 10.17
N ALA A 101 9.64 -7.90 10.95
CA ALA A 101 9.89 -7.81 12.39
C ALA A 101 9.28 -8.97 13.20
N PHE A 102 8.46 -9.84 12.58
CA PHE A 102 7.65 -10.86 13.26
C PHE A 102 6.93 -10.33 14.52
N SER A 103 6.51 -9.06 14.46
CA SER A 103 6.05 -8.33 15.64
C SER A 103 4.74 -8.93 16.17
N SER A 104 3.90 -9.45 15.27
CA SER A 104 2.63 -10.09 15.61
C SER A 104 2.85 -11.46 16.22
N SER A 105 3.71 -12.28 15.61
CA SER A 105 4.06 -13.60 16.17
C SER A 105 4.69 -13.47 17.55
N ARG A 106 5.59 -12.50 17.75
CA ARG A 106 6.20 -12.22 19.05
C ARG A 106 5.15 -11.82 20.10
N ARG A 107 4.30 -10.85 19.77
CA ARG A 107 3.26 -10.36 20.68
C ARG A 107 2.21 -11.43 20.98
N LEU A 108 1.79 -12.19 19.96
CA LEU A 108 0.85 -13.29 20.14
C LEU A 108 1.45 -14.36 21.05
N ARG A 109 2.69 -14.80 20.81
CA ARG A 109 3.38 -15.75 21.68
C ARG A 109 3.43 -15.28 23.14
N LEU A 110 3.79 -14.02 23.40
CA LEU A 110 3.81 -13.47 24.75
C LEU A 110 2.43 -13.51 25.41
N LEU A 111 1.37 -13.15 24.67
CA LEU A 111 0.00 -13.26 25.14
C LEU A 111 -0.38 -14.70 25.49
N LEU A 112 -0.01 -15.67 24.64
CA LEU A 112 -0.31 -17.08 24.89
C LEU A 112 0.45 -17.63 26.10
N LEU A 113 1.73 -17.26 26.27
CA LEU A 113 2.53 -17.67 27.43
C LEU A 113 1.95 -17.11 28.74
N SER A 114 1.39 -15.90 28.73
CA SER A 114 0.72 -15.33 29.91
C SER A 114 -0.60 -16.01 30.28
N HIS A 115 -1.18 -16.84 29.40
CA HIS A 115 -2.47 -17.53 29.59
C HIS A 115 -2.34 -19.05 29.39
N ALA A 116 -1.20 -19.63 29.78
CA ALA A 116 -0.85 -21.02 29.47
C ALA A 116 -1.92 -22.05 29.86
N ASP A 117 -2.70 -21.79 30.91
CA ASP A 117 -3.69 -22.73 31.44
C ASP A 117 -4.99 -22.81 30.62
N ASN A 118 -5.28 -21.84 29.74
CA ASN A 118 -6.55 -21.76 28.99
C ASN A 118 -6.36 -21.27 27.56
N LEU A 119 -5.47 -21.93 26.80
CA LEU A 119 -5.29 -21.63 25.39
C LEU A 119 -6.48 -22.15 24.57
N ASP A 120 -7.09 -21.27 23.78
CA ASP A 120 -8.08 -21.67 22.78
C ASP A 120 -7.46 -22.57 21.69
N GLN A 121 -8.29 -23.35 21.00
CA GLN A 121 -7.84 -24.30 19.98
C GLN A 121 -7.06 -23.60 18.83
N THR A 122 -7.42 -22.36 18.51
CA THR A 122 -6.76 -21.56 17.48
C THR A 122 -5.32 -21.20 17.87
N ALA A 123 -5.11 -20.77 19.12
CA ALA A 123 -3.82 -20.45 19.69
C ALA A 123 -2.91 -21.69 19.77
N GLN A 124 -3.46 -22.84 20.19
CA GLN A 124 -2.72 -24.10 20.21
C GLN A 124 -2.30 -24.53 18.79
N SER A 125 -3.21 -24.44 17.82
CA SER A 125 -2.94 -24.74 16.42
C SER A 125 -1.85 -23.83 15.84
N TRP A 126 -1.91 -22.52 16.15
CA TRP A 126 -0.88 -21.57 15.73
C TRP A 126 0.48 -21.89 16.35
N LEU A 127 0.55 -22.20 17.65
CA LEU A 127 1.81 -22.56 18.32
C LEU A 127 2.44 -23.85 17.74
N GLN A 128 1.62 -24.85 17.42
CA GLN A 128 2.10 -26.08 16.77
C GLN A 128 2.69 -25.78 15.39
N ARG A 129 2.00 -24.97 14.58
CA ARG A 129 2.52 -24.53 13.28
C ARG A 129 3.81 -23.72 13.43
N ALA A 130 3.87 -22.79 14.37
CA ALA A 130 5.05 -21.97 14.64
C ALA A 130 6.28 -22.84 14.95
N ARG A 131 6.13 -23.88 15.78
CA ARG A 131 7.21 -24.83 16.09
C ARG A 131 7.64 -25.64 14.87
N SER A 132 6.68 -26.08 14.05
CA SER A 132 6.98 -26.83 12.82
C SER A 132 7.75 -25.98 11.81
N VAL A 133 7.36 -24.72 11.61
CA VAL A 133 8.08 -23.77 10.74
C VAL A 133 9.45 -23.45 11.32
N GLN A 134 9.56 -23.29 12.64
CA GLN A 134 10.85 -23.08 13.30
C GLN A 134 11.84 -24.21 13.01
N THR A 135 11.44 -25.47 13.17
CA THR A 135 12.33 -26.62 12.87
C THR A 135 12.87 -26.57 11.45
N ARG A 136 12.03 -26.20 10.47
CA ARG A 136 12.45 -26.04 9.07
C ARG A 136 13.38 -24.86 8.86
N CYS A 137 13.15 -23.75 9.57
CA CYS A 137 14.06 -22.61 9.59
C CYS A 137 15.43 -22.99 10.14
N SER A 138 15.48 -23.74 11.25
CA SER A 138 16.74 -24.20 11.82
C SER A 138 17.51 -25.09 10.84
N SER A 139 16.85 -26.03 10.16
CA SER A 139 17.47 -26.84 9.10
C SER A 139 17.99 -25.99 7.94
N PHE A 140 17.17 -25.06 7.44
CA PHE A 140 17.54 -24.15 6.38
C PHE A 140 18.77 -23.30 6.73
N LEU A 141 18.82 -22.74 7.95
CA LEU A 141 19.96 -21.93 8.40
C LEU A 141 21.25 -22.75 8.49
N VAL A 142 21.18 -24.00 8.96
CA VAL A 142 22.33 -24.93 8.96
C VAL A 142 22.84 -25.18 7.54
N GLU A 143 21.94 -25.36 6.57
CA GLU A 143 22.32 -25.51 5.15
C GLU A 143 22.97 -24.25 4.57
N GLN A 144 22.56 -23.06 5.03
CA GLN A 144 23.21 -21.79 4.67
C GLN A 144 24.53 -21.54 5.42
N GLY A 145 25.00 -22.48 6.24
CA GLY A 145 26.24 -22.36 7.01
C GLY A 145 26.13 -21.51 8.28
N HIS A 146 24.91 -21.11 8.67
CA HIS A 146 24.67 -20.51 9.97
C HIS A 146 24.64 -21.61 11.03
N GLY A 147 25.56 -21.55 11.99
CA GLY A 147 25.56 -22.47 13.14
C GLY A 147 24.24 -22.37 13.92
N PRO A 148 23.84 -23.42 14.65
CA PRO A 148 22.68 -23.34 15.52
C PRO A 148 22.88 -22.14 16.46
N THR A 149 21.91 -21.21 16.47
CA THR A 149 21.89 -20.10 17.40
C THR A 149 21.90 -20.66 18.81
N GLN A 150 23.08 -20.73 19.43
CA GLN A 150 23.26 -21.22 20.80
C GLN A 150 22.60 -20.29 21.81
N ASP A 151 22.31 -19.06 21.39
CA ASP A 151 21.57 -18.10 22.18
C ASP A 151 20.07 -18.41 22.20
N SER A 152 19.51 -18.34 23.40
CA SER A 152 18.08 -18.33 23.71
C SER A 152 17.26 -17.21 23.06
N ALA A 153 17.79 -16.55 22.02
CA ALA A 153 17.16 -15.50 21.20
C ALA A 153 15.73 -15.86 20.76
N GLY A 154 15.40 -17.15 20.79
CA GLY A 154 14.04 -17.65 20.89
C GLY A 154 13.42 -17.77 19.52
N LEU A 155 12.34 -18.58 19.45
CA LEU A 155 11.63 -18.95 18.21
C LEU A 155 11.51 -17.83 17.16
N VAL A 156 11.33 -16.57 17.56
CA VAL A 156 11.14 -15.44 16.62
C VAL A 156 12.41 -15.07 15.87
N ALA A 157 13.58 -15.16 16.50
CA ALA A 157 14.85 -14.76 15.88
C ALA A 157 15.20 -15.64 14.68
N GLU A 158 15.05 -16.96 14.81
CA GLU A 158 15.31 -17.92 13.72
C GLU A 158 14.36 -17.72 12.53
N LEU A 159 13.07 -17.41 12.79
CA LEU A 159 12.10 -17.09 11.76
C LEU A 159 12.48 -15.80 11.01
N GLN A 160 12.88 -14.77 11.75
CA GLN A 160 13.28 -13.49 11.18
C GLN A 160 14.53 -13.63 10.30
N ILE A 161 15.59 -14.26 10.79
CA ILE A 161 16.83 -14.46 10.03
C ILE A 161 16.55 -15.27 8.76
N SER A 162 15.75 -16.34 8.88
CA SER A 162 15.37 -17.16 7.72
C SER A 162 14.58 -16.35 6.69
N LEU A 163 13.62 -15.54 7.13
CA LEU A 163 12.85 -14.67 6.26
C LEU A 163 13.75 -13.64 5.56
N GLU A 164 14.64 -12.97 6.28
CA GLU A 164 15.58 -11.99 5.72
C GLU A 164 16.46 -12.62 4.64
N TYR A 165 17.00 -13.82 4.89
CA TYR A 165 17.82 -14.55 3.91
C TYR A 165 17.03 -14.92 2.65
N LEU A 166 15.82 -15.46 2.82
CA LEU A 166 14.94 -15.84 1.71
C LEU A 166 14.53 -14.61 0.88
N LEU A 167 14.18 -13.51 1.54
CA LEU A 167 13.82 -12.26 0.87
C LEU A 167 14.99 -11.63 0.14
N ALA A 168 16.20 -11.63 0.73
CA ALA A 168 17.40 -11.16 0.04
C ALA A 168 17.63 -11.95 -1.25
N GLY A 169 17.51 -13.28 -1.21
CA GLY A 169 17.61 -14.14 -2.39
C GLY A 169 16.60 -13.79 -3.48
N VAL A 170 15.33 -13.57 -3.11
CA VAL A 170 14.26 -13.24 -4.08
C VAL A 170 14.40 -11.82 -4.61
N MET A 171 14.70 -10.85 -3.75
CA MET A 171 14.84 -9.43 -4.13
C MET A 171 16.06 -9.20 -5.04
N ASN A 172 17.10 -10.00 -4.90
CA ASN A 172 18.28 -9.97 -5.79
C ASN A 172 18.04 -10.69 -7.14
N GLY A 173 16.80 -11.06 -7.45
CA GLY A 173 16.44 -11.77 -8.69
C GLY A 173 16.90 -13.23 -8.73
N GLY A 174 17.32 -13.78 -7.58
CA GLY A 174 17.71 -15.18 -7.47
C GLY A 174 16.53 -16.12 -7.68
N LYS A 175 16.77 -17.27 -8.32
CA LYS A 175 15.78 -18.35 -8.40
C LYS A 175 15.67 -19.02 -7.03
N ILE A 176 14.52 -18.90 -6.39
CA ILE A 176 14.22 -19.61 -5.15
C ILE A 176 13.85 -21.08 -5.45
N SER A 177 14.41 -22.02 -4.68
CA SER A 177 14.03 -23.44 -4.79
C SER A 177 12.57 -23.64 -4.35
N VAL A 178 11.93 -24.73 -4.80
CA VAL A 178 10.54 -25.04 -4.41
C VAL A 178 10.40 -25.16 -2.90
N GLU A 179 11.38 -25.76 -2.23
CA GLU A 179 11.41 -25.95 -0.78
C GLU A 179 11.56 -24.61 -0.03
N ASN A 180 12.46 -23.75 -0.49
CA ASN A 180 12.69 -22.41 0.08
C ASN A 180 11.47 -21.52 -0.14
N ARG A 181 10.79 -21.64 -1.29
CA ARG A 181 9.54 -20.93 -1.57
C ARG A 181 8.44 -21.37 -0.63
N GLN A 182 8.30 -22.68 -0.40
CA GLN A 182 7.31 -23.19 0.56
C GLN A 182 7.64 -22.68 1.97
N LEU A 183 8.92 -22.65 2.36
CA LEU A 183 9.33 -22.08 3.65
C LEU A 183 9.00 -20.59 3.76
N LEU A 184 9.24 -19.81 2.71
CA LEU A 184 8.85 -18.40 2.63
C LEU A 184 7.33 -18.22 2.79
N VAL A 185 6.53 -19.02 2.08
CA VAL A 185 5.06 -19.02 2.19
C VAL A 185 4.63 -19.32 3.63
N ASP A 186 5.24 -20.31 4.28
CA ASP A 186 4.89 -20.68 5.65
C ASP A 186 5.26 -19.60 6.67
N LEU A 187 6.39 -18.93 6.48
CA LEU A 187 6.81 -17.77 7.29
C LEU A 187 5.82 -16.60 7.14
N LEU A 188 5.48 -16.24 5.90
CA LEU A 188 4.51 -15.17 5.62
C LEU A 188 3.11 -15.50 6.18
N ASN A 189 2.64 -16.74 6.02
CA ASN A 189 1.37 -17.20 6.58
C ASN A 189 1.38 -17.13 8.11
N LEU A 190 2.46 -17.56 8.76
CA LEU A 190 2.54 -17.59 10.21
C LEU A 190 2.36 -16.20 10.83
N GLU A 191 3.03 -15.19 10.26
CA GLU A 191 2.95 -13.81 10.72
C GLU A 191 1.62 -13.15 10.32
N THR A 192 1.11 -13.42 9.12
CA THR A 192 -0.20 -12.94 8.67
C THR A 192 -1.32 -13.47 9.56
N ASP A 193 -1.30 -14.76 9.89
CA ASP A 193 -2.24 -15.39 10.82
C ASP A 193 -2.15 -14.78 12.22
N ALA A 194 -0.93 -14.55 12.71
CA ALA A 194 -0.71 -13.91 14.00
C ALA A 194 -1.26 -12.48 14.00
N TRP A 195 -1.08 -11.73 12.91
CA TRP A 195 -1.60 -10.38 12.76
C TRP A 195 -3.13 -10.38 12.70
N GLN A 196 -3.71 -11.28 11.91
CA GLN A 196 -5.16 -11.48 11.81
C GLN A 196 -5.79 -11.80 13.18
N GLU A 197 -5.20 -12.69 13.96
CA GLU A 197 -5.71 -13.01 15.30
C GLU A 197 -5.57 -11.81 16.25
N ARG A 198 -4.49 -11.03 16.16
CA ARG A 198 -4.35 -9.78 16.93
C ARG A 198 -5.39 -8.73 16.55
N VAL A 199 -5.65 -8.52 15.26
CA VAL A 199 -6.68 -7.60 14.75
C VAL A 199 -8.06 -8.05 15.22
N SER A 200 -8.34 -9.35 15.15
CA SER A 200 -9.58 -9.94 15.67
C SER A 200 -9.74 -9.71 17.18
N ARG A 201 -8.70 -9.93 17.98
CA ARG A 201 -8.73 -9.65 19.42
C ARG A 201 -8.91 -8.16 19.71
N LEU A 202 -8.20 -7.29 19.00
CA LEU A 202 -8.33 -5.84 19.16
C LEU A 202 -9.76 -5.38 18.85
N ALA A 203 -10.34 -5.85 17.74
CA ALA A 203 -11.73 -5.60 17.38
C ALA A 203 -12.70 -6.11 18.46
N GLY A 204 -12.42 -7.28 19.05
CA GLY A 204 -13.16 -7.84 20.17
C GLY A 204 -13.09 -7.01 21.46
N LEU A 205 -12.04 -6.21 21.65
CA LEU A 205 -11.87 -5.34 22.80
C LEU A 205 -12.50 -3.95 22.62
N VAL A 206 -12.89 -3.57 21.39
CA VAL A 206 -13.48 -2.26 21.12
C VAL A 206 -14.79 -2.10 21.89
N ASN A 207 -14.84 -1.18 22.86
CA ASN A 207 -16.08 -0.90 23.57
C ASN A 207 -17.02 -0.07 22.67
N PRO A 208 -18.17 -0.61 22.21
CA PRO A 208 -19.02 0.08 21.26
C PRO A 208 -19.69 1.33 21.82
N TYR A 209 -19.74 1.47 23.14
CA TYR A 209 -20.30 2.62 23.84
C TYR A 209 -19.31 3.79 23.99
N ARG A 210 -18.06 3.63 23.54
CA ARG A 210 -17.06 4.71 23.54
C ARG A 210 -16.81 5.14 22.10
N ALA A 211 -17.63 6.05 21.59
CA ALA A 211 -17.53 6.50 20.20
C ALA A 211 -16.12 6.99 19.84
N SER A 212 -15.42 7.66 20.76
CA SER A 212 -14.03 8.11 20.57
C SER A 212 -13.04 6.95 20.36
N ALA A 213 -13.17 5.87 21.13
CA ALA A 213 -12.35 4.68 20.96
C ALA A 213 -12.65 4.00 19.62
N VAL A 214 -13.93 3.95 19.26
CA VAL A 214 -14.40 3.40 18.00
C VAL A 214 -13.85 4.19 16.80
N THR A 215 -13.97 5.52 16.82
CA THR A 215 -13.50 6.39 15.74
C THR A 215 -11.98 6.36 15.57
N ARG A 216 -11.23 6.11 16.66
CA ARG A 216 -9.76 5.98 16.61
C ARG A 216 -9.30 4.60 16.16
N VAL A 217 -9.92 3.54 16.67
CA VAL A 217 -9.48 2.16 16.42
C VAL A 217 -9.96 1.66 15.06
N LEU A 218 -11.11 2.11 14.57
CA LEU A 218 -11.67 1.59 13.32
C LEU A 218 -10.80 1.86 12.08
N PRO A 219 -10.29 3.08 11.84
CA PRO A 219 -9.39 3.30 10.70
C PRO A 219 -8.17 2.39 10.76
N ILE A 220 -7.66 2.10 11.97
CA ILE A 220 -6.53 1.20 12.19
C ILE A 220 -6.92 -0.25 11.87
N LEU A 221 -8.08 -0.73 12.33
CA LEU A 221 -8.57 -2.08 12.02
C LEU A 221 -8.83 -2.27 10.53
N SER A 222 -9.44 -1.27 9.87
CA SER A 222 -9.72 -1.29 8.44
C SER A 222 -8.42 -1.31 7.63
N LEU A 223 -7.43 -0.49 8.02
CA LEU A 223 -6.11 -0.49 7.41
C LEU A 223 -5.39 -1.84 7.61
N ALA A 224 -5.43 -2.39 8.83
CA ALA A 224 -4.79 -3.66 9.13
C ALA A 224 -5.44 -4.82 8.35
N ASP A 225 -6.76 -4.83 8.22
CA ASP A 225 -7.46 -5.84 7.43
C ASP A 225 -7.16 -5.74 5.92
N ALA A 226 -7.08 -4.52 5.39
CA ALA A 226 -6.64 -4.30 4.01
C ALA A 226 -5.22 -4.85 3.81
N ALA A 227 -4.29 -4.53 4.71
CA ALA A 227 -2.93 -5.05 4.67
C ALA A 227 -2.87 -6.59 4.78
N ILE A 228 -3.73 -7.21 5.61
CA ILE A 228 -3.83 -8.68 5.71
C ILE A 228 -4.31 -9.30 4.40
N ARG A 229 -5.34 -8.73 3.75
CA ARG A 229 -5.79 -9.23 2.44
C ARG A 229 -4.70 -9.11 1.38
N ASP A 230 -4.01 -7.98 1.37
CA ASP A 230 -2.94 -7.72 0.43
C ASP A 230 -1.74 -8.67 0.67
N LEU A 231 -1.45 -9.00 1.93
CA LEU A 231 -0.49 -10.04 2.30
C LEU A 231 -0.92 -11.42 1.83
N GLN A 232 -2.20 -11.78 1.97
CA GLN A 232 -2.72 -13.05 1.46
C GLN A 232 -2.59 -13.14 -0.07
N GLN A 233 -2.81 -12.03 -0.79
CA GLN A 233 -2.58 -11.96 -2.22
C GLN A 233 -1.09 -12.14 -2.56
N LEU A 234 -0.20 -11.46 -1.83
CA LEU A 234 1.25 -11.61 -1.96
C LEU A 234 1.66 -13.08 -1.76
N ILE A 235 1.16 -13.72 -0.70
CA ILE A 235 1.41 -15.13 -0.41
C ILE A 235 0.92 -16.00 -1.58
N GLY A 236 -0.24 -15.71 -2.15
CA GLY A 236 -0.77 -16.41 -3.32
C GLY A 236 0.17 -16.33 -4.53
N TRP A 237 0.74 -15.15 -4.81
CA TRP A 237 1.74 -14.98 -5.88
C TRP A 237 3.03 -15.76 -5.62
N VAL A 238 3.57 -15.68 -4.40
CA VAL A 238 4.77 -16.45 -4.02
C VAL A 238 4.49 -17.94 -4.14
N GLN A 239 3.35 -18.42 -3.67
CA GLN A 239 2.95 -19.82 -3.77
C GLN A 239 2.82 -20.29 -5.23
N ALA A 240 2.32 -19.42 -6.12
CA ALA A 240 2.25 -19.68 -7.56
C ALA A 240 3.60 -19.57 -8.29
N GLY A 241 4.68 -19.20 -7.58
CA GLY A 241 6.00 -18.95 -8.16
C GLY A 241 6.09 -17.69 -9.01
N GLN A 242 5.19 -16.73 -8.79
CA GLN A 242 5.16 -15.43 -9.43
C GLN A 242 5.99 -14.42 -8.61
N ASP A 243 7.22 -14.79 -8.27
CA ASP A 243 8.11 -14.02 -7.37
C ASP A 243 8.39 -12.62 -7.95
N SER A 244 8.49 -12.50 -9.27
CA SER A 244 8.64 -11.21 -9.96
C SER A 244 7.42 -10.31 -9.79
N GLN A 245 6.20 -10.84 -9.82
CA GLN A 245 4.98 -10.06 -9.56
C GLN A 245 4.90 -9.62 -8.10
N ALA A 246 5.31 -10.50 -7.19
CA ALA A 246 5.30 -10.24 -5.76
C ALA A 246 6.29 -9.14 -5.36
N PHE A 247 7.52 -9.17 -5.86
CA PHE A 247 8.62 -8.35 -5.32
C PHE A 247 9.22 -7.35 -6.31
N SER A 248 9.08 -7.59 -7.62
CA SER A 248 9.76 -6.79 -8.66
C SER A 248 8.78 -5.94 -9.50
N GLN A 249 7.51 -6.33 -9.58
CA GLN A 249 6.51 -5.59 -10.33
C GLN A 249 6.12 -4.34 -9.55
N ASN A 250 6.78 -3.26 -9.93
CA ASN A 250 6.48 -1.91 -9.54
C ASN A 250 5.09 -1.50 -10.09
N GLY A 251 4.23 -0.95 -9.22
CA GLY A 251 2.93 -0.41 -9.59
C GLY A 251 2.70 0.95 -8.95
N PHE A 252 1.85 1.78 -9.56
CA PHE A 252 1.48 3.07 -8.98
C PHE A 252 0.74 2.87 -7.66
N ARG A 253 1.14 3.61 -6.62
CA ARG A 253 0.43 3.64 -5.34
C ARG A 253 -1.02 4.11 -5.48
N ALA A 254 -1.32 4.87 -6.53
CA ALA A 254 -2.67 5.27 -6.89
C ALA A 254 -3.68 4.10 -6.91
N LEU A 255 -3.25 2.92 -7.38
CA LEU A 255 -4.09 1.71 -7.48
C LEU A 255 -4.41 1.09 -6.10
N GLU A 256 -3.73 1.53 -5.04
CA GLU A 256 -4.03 1.13 -3.65
C GLU A 256 -5.13 1.99 -3.03
N VAL A 257 -5.32 3.20 -3.57
CA VAL A 257 -6.22 4.21 -3.01
C VAL A 257 -7.50 4.32 -3.82
N LEU A 258 -7.38 4.16 -5.14
CA LEU A 258 -8.45 4.28 -6.11
C LEU A 258 -8.93 2.91 -6.56
N GLU A 259 -10.22 2.79 -6.77
CA GLU A 259 -10.75 1.65 -7.52
C GLU A 259 -10.25 1.72 -8.97
N ASN A 260 -10.16 0.56 -9.63
CA ASN A 260 -9.66 0.51 -11.01
C ASN A 260 -10.48 1.41 -11.96
N SER A 261 -11.80 1.50 -11.78
CA SER A 261 -12.68 2.42 -12.53
C SER A 261 -12.33 3.90 -12.30
N GLU A 262 -12.06 4.28 -11.06
CA GLU A 262 -11.67 5.65 -10.68
C GLU A 262 -10.30 6.00 -11.27
N PHE A 263 -9.34 5.08 -11.18
CA PHE A 263 -8.01 5.23 -11.79
C PHE A 263 -8.11 5.38 -13.32
N GLN A 264 -8.93 4.56 -14.00
CA GLN A 264 -9.17 4.69 -15.44
C GLN A 264 -9.82 6.03 -15.81
N THR A 265 -10.64 6.59 -14.92
CA THR A 265 -11.29 7.88 -15.17
C THR A 265 -10.28 9.03 -15.12
N ILE A 266 -9.40 9.04 -14.12
CA ILE A 266 -8.26 9.99 -14.08
C ILE A 266 -7.40 9.82 -15.33
N TYR A 267 -7.05 8.59 -15.69
CA TYR A 267 -6.23 8.30 -16.86
C TYR A 267 -6.86 8.81 -18.18
N LYS A 268 -8.15 8.53 -18.38
CA LYS A 268 -8.90 9.02 -19.55
C LYS A 268 -8.92 10.54 -19.60
N ARG A 269 -9.05 11.21 -18.45
CA ARG A 269 -9.07 12.68 -18.37
C ARG A 269 -7.73 13.29 -18.76
N LEU A 270 -6.62 12.70 -18.30
CA LEU A 270 -5.26 13.13 -18.68
C LEU A 270 -5.04 13.06 -20.19
N GLY A 271 -5.52 12.00 -20.85
CA GLY A 271 -5.38 11.84 -22.30
C GLY A 271 -6.34 12.71 -23.12
N ALA A 272 -7.45 13.16 -22.52
CA ALA A 272 -8.49 13.93 -23.22
C ALA A 272 -8.24 15.45 -23.22
N ASP A 273 -7.60 16.00 -22.17
CA ASP A 273 -7.32 17.44 -22.09
C ASP A 273 -5.88 17.75 -22.53
N PRO A 274 -5.66 18.50 -23.63
CA PRO A 274 -4.33 18.87 -24.10
C PRO A 274 -3.50 19.65 -23.07
N ARG A 275 -4.14 20.36 -22.14
CA ARG A 275 -3.45 21.10 -21.07
C ARG A 275 -2.78 20.17 -20.06
N LEU A 276 -3.23 18.91 -19.95
CA LEU A 276 -2.68 17.88 -19.08
C LEU A 276 -1.69 16.95 -19.78
N LYS A 277 -1.27 17.29 -21.00
CA LYS A 277 -0.39 16.45 -21.83
C LYS A 277 0.90 16.05 -21.10
N ALA A 278 1.55 16.98 -20.39
CA ALA A 278 2.80 16.70 -19.68
C ALA A 278 2.59 15.65 -18.57
N LEU A 279 1.54 15.81 -17.76
CA LEU A 279 1.20 14.85 -16.72
C LEU A 279 0.77 13.49 -17.30
N HIS A 280 0.08 13.50 -18.44
CA HIS A 280 -0.26 12.27 -19.17
C HIS A 280 0.98 11.52 -19.66
N GLU A 281 1.94 12.21 -20.27
CA GLU A 281 3.19 11.63 -20.76
C GLU A 281 4.03 11.04 -19.63
N MET A 282 4.14 11.74 -18.49
CA MET A 282 4.78 11.22 -17.29
C MET A 282 4.08 9.95 -16.78
N HIS A 283 2.74 9.99 -16.69
CA HIS A 283 1.96 8.82 -16.26
C HIS A 283 2.17 7.62 -17.20
N MET A 284 2.20 7.84 -18.52
CA MET A 284 2.46 6.79 -19.51
C MET A 284 3.87 6.22 -19.37
N GLY A 285 4.88 7.08 -19.30
CA GLY A 285 6.26 6.64 -19.10
C GLY A 285 6.44 5.86 -17.79
N GLY A 286 5.81 6.31 -16.71
CA GLY A 286 5.81 5.60 -15.43
C GLY A 286 5.01 4.28 -15.46
N ARG A 287 4.00 4.14 -16.31
CA ARG A 287 3.29 2.86 -16.50
C ARG A 287 4.16 1.84 -17.23
N ASP A 288 4.86 2.30 -18.25
CA ASP A 288 5.71 1.44 -19.08
C ASP A 288 7.02 1.09 -18.37
N ASN A 289 7.58 2.05 -17.62
CA ASN A 289 8.84 1.93 -16.89
C ASN A 289 8.70 2.48 -15.46
N PRO A 290 8.00 1.76 -14.58
CA PRO A 290 7.73 2.25 -13.23
C PRO A 290 9.02 2.29 -12.40
N LEU A 291 9.42 3.50 -12.04
CA LEU A 291 10.58 3.79 -11.21
C LEU A 291 10.13 4.16 -9.80
N LYS A 292 10.82 3.62 -8.78
CA LYS A 292 10.67 4.12 -7.40
C LYS A 292 10.97 5.61 -7.36
N THR A 293 10.23 6.35 -6.54
CA THR A 293 10.37 7.81 -6.43
C THR A 293 11.81 8.24 -6.12
N SER A 294 12.53 7.50 -5.27
CA SER A 294 13.94 7.78 -4.97
C SER A 294 14.86 7.64 -6.19
N LEU A 295 14.68 6.59 -7.00
CA LEU A 295 15.42 6.38 -8.25
C LEU A 295 15.10 7.47 -9.28
N LEU A 296 13.81 7.81 -9.41
CA LEU A 296 13.35 8.86 -10.29
C LEU A 296 13.96 10.20 -9.88
N ALA A 297 13.91 10.54 -8.59
CA ALA A 297 14.48 11.76 -8.04
C ALA A 297 15.99 11.88 -8.31
N HIS A 298 16.71 10.77 -8.15
CA HIS A 298 18.16 10.72 -8.42
C HIS A 298 18.48 10.94 -9.90
N ALA A 299 17.74 10.29 -10.79
CA ALA A 299 17.87 10.45 -12.23
C ALA A 299 17.57 11.89 -12.67
N VAL A 300 16.49 12.47 -12.12
CA VAL A 300 16.07 13.85 -12.37
C VAL A 300 17.09 14.84 -11.84
N ALA A 301 17.64 14.62 -10.65
CA ALA A 301 18.68 15.48 -10.07
C ALA A 301 19.89 15.55 -11.01
N ARG A 302 20.42 14.40 -11.43
CA ARG A 302 21.55 14.33 -12.38
C ARG A 302 21.27 15.04 -13.70
N LEU A 303 20.07 14.91 -14.23
CA LEU A 303 19.68 15.57 -15.47
C LEU A 303 19.59 17.09 -15.32
N LEU A 304 19.01 17.59 -14.22
CA LEU A 304 18.96 19.02 -13.90
C LEU A 304 20.36 19.61 -13.59
N ALA A 305 21.22 18.80 -12.99
CA ALA A 305 22.61 19.14 -12.70
C ALA A 305 23.44 19.28 -13.98
N LEU A 306 23.22 18.36 -14.94
CA LEU A 306 23.83 18.40 -16.26
C LEU A 306 23.36 19.62 -17.07
N ASP A 307 22.04 19.87 -17.11
CA ASP A 307 21.43 21.07 -17.74
C ASP A 307 22.09 22.36 -17.21
N SER A 308 22.21 22.45 -15.88
CA SER A 308 22.78 23.64 -15.25
C SER A 308 24.25 23.88 -15.62
N ARG A 309 25.03 22.81 -15.82
CA ARG A 309 26.43 22.89 -16.26
C ARG A 309 26.55 23.24 -17.75
N VAL A 310 25.73 22.64 -18.61
CA VAL A 310 25.67 22.99 -20.04
C VAL A 310 25.33 24.48 -20.21
N ARG A 311 24.36 25.00 -19.45
CA ARG A 311 23.99 26.41 -19.48
C ARG A 311 25.14 27.35 -19.08
N ARG A 312 25.96 26.96 -18.10
CA ARG A 312 27.15 27.75 -17.72
C ARG A 312 28.18 27.85 -18.84
N GLN A 313 28.20 26.90 -19.76
CA GLN A 313 29.05 26.94 -20.96
C GLN A 313 28.41 27.74 -22.12
N GLY A 314 27.23 28.36 -21.90
CA GLY A 314 26.58 29.25 -22.88
C GLY A 314 25.82 28.53 -23.99
N TRP A 315 25.56 27.23 -23.85
CA TRP A 315 24.96 26.40 -24.89
C TRP A 315 23.44 26.45 -24.96
N GLU A 316 22.76 26.65 -23.83
CA GLU A 316 21.30 26.67 -23.79
C GLU A 316 20.75 27.96 -23.18
N ALA A 317 19.72 28.50 -23.83
CA ALA A 317 19.06 29.74 -23.42
C ALA A 317 17.93 29.54 -22.40
N SER A 318 17.54 28.30 -22.08
CA SER A 318 16.36 28.03 -21.24
C SER A 318 16.59 26.86 -20.30
N PRO A 319 16.34 27.01 -18.99
CA PRO A 319 16.52 25.92 -18.04
C PRO A 319 15.52 24.78 -18.27
N LEU A 320 15.99 23.54 -18.09
CA LEU A 320 15.14 22.37 -18.00
C LEU A 320 14.24 22.46 -16.75
N SER A 321 12.93 22.43 -16.95
CA SER A 321 11.97 22.36 -15.84
C SER A 321 11.92 20.96 -15.21
N LEU A 322 11.54 20.87 -13.94
CA LEU A 322 11.32 19.59 -13.25
C LEU A 322 10.40 18.63 -14.03
N VAL A 323 9.27 19.13 -14.52
CA VAL A 323 8.30 18.33 -15.30
C VAL A 323 8.92 17.73 -16.56
N ALA A 324 9.68 18.54 -17.30
CA ALA A 324 10.36 18.06 -18.50
C ALA A 324 11.46 17.03 -18.17
N ALA A 325 12.20 17.24 -17.07
CA ALA A 325 13.19 16.27 -16.62
C ALA A 325 12.54 14.92 -16.26
N VAL A 326 11.48 14.94 -15.45
CA VAL A 326 10.73 13.73 -15.05
C VAL A 326 10.17 12.98 -16.26
N ALA A 327 9.51 13.70 -17.19
CA ALA A 327 8.97 13.11 -18.42
C ALA A 327 10.06 12.45 -19.27
N THR A 328 11.21 13.13 -19.42
CA THR A 328 12.36 12.61 -20.17
C THR A 328 12.90 11.34 -19.51
N ILE A 329 13.13 11.35 -18.19
CA ILE A 329 13.60 10.16 -17.48
C ILE A 329 12.63 8.99 -17.68
N GLN A 330 11.34 9.18 -17.46
CA GLN A 330 10.36 8.09 -17.57
C GLN A 330 10.22 7.54 -19.00
N GLN A 331 10.33 8.41 -20.02
CA GLN A 331 10.28 8.00 -21.42
C GLN A 331 11.49 7.14 -21.83
N PHE A 332 12.68 7.46 -21.33
CA PHE A 332 13.95 6.87 -21.78
C PHE A 332 14.55 5.86 -20.80
N THR A 333 13.84 5.51 -19.72
CA THR A 333 14.31 4.49 -18.77
C THR A 333 14.05 3.08 -19.26
N ARG A 334 15.03 2.20 -19.15
CA ARG A 334 14.91 0.74 -19.27
C ARG A 334 15.85 0.06 -18.28
N ASN A 335 15.36 -0.92 -17.52
CA ASN A 335 16.20 -1.73 -16.60
C ASN A 335 17.19 -0.88 -15.77
N THR A 336 16.66 0.12 -15.05
CA THR A 336 17.43 1.08 -14.21
C THR A 336 18.50 1.90 -14.94
N THR A 337 18.48 1.92 -16.27
CA THR A 337 19.36 2.76 -17.10
C THR A 337 18.52 3.73 -17.90
N VAL A 338 18.85 5.02 -17.85
CA VAL A 338 18.21 6.04 -18.69
C VAL A 338 19.11 6.28 -19.89
N THR A 339 18.55 6.14 -21.10
CA THR A 339 19.32 6.28 -22.34
C THR A 339 18.66 7.30 -23.25
N ILE A 340 19.20 8.51 -23.28
CA ILE A 340 18.66 9.64 -24.05
C ILE A 340 19.48 9.78 -25.34
N PRO A 341 18.87 9.63 -26.53
CA PRO A 341 19.58 9.79 -27.80
C PRO A 341 20.03 11.24 -28.00
N LEU A 342 21.26 11.42 -28.48
CA LEU A 342 21.83 12.74 -28.76
C LEU A 342 22.12 12.90 -30.25
N ASP A 343 22.08 14.14 -30.73
CA ASP A 343 22.73 14.50 -31.99
C ASP A 343 24.23 14.76 -31.78
N LYS A 344 24.99 14.83 -32.88
CA LYS A 344 26.45 15.02 -32.85
C LYS A 344 26.88 16.33 -32.19
N GLU A 345 26.03 17.35 -32.26
CA GLU A 345 26.32 18.65 -31.69
C GLU A 345 26.17 18.58 -30.16
N GLN A 346 25.05 18.02 -29.67
CA GLN A 346 24.81 17.76 -28.26
C GLN A 346 25.86 16.84 -27.63
N GLU A 347 26.28 15.77 -28.34
CA GLU A 347 27.30 14.83 -27.89
C GLU A 347 28.63 15.54 -27.60
N ALA A 348 29.12 16.36 -28.53
CA ALA A 348 30.39 17.09 -28.37
C ALA A 348 30.37 18.06 -27.17
N VAL A 349 29.21 18.63 -26.87
CA VAL A 349 29.02 19.53 -25.73
C VAL A 349 29.06 18.77 -24.43
N LEU A 350 28.29 17.70 -24.35
CA LEU A 350 28.22 16.88 -23.16
C LEU A 350 29.57 16.23 -22.88
N GLU A 351 30.32 15.83 -23.90
CA GLU A 351 31.68 15.33 -23.76
C GLU A 351 32.60 16.39 -23.13
N THR A 352 32.49 17.64 -23.60
CA THR A 352 33.24 18.77 -23.04
C THR A 352 32.84 19.04 -21.58
N VAL A 353 31.54 19.03 -21.25
CA VAL A 353 31.04 19.26 -19.88
C VAL A 353 31.50 18.16 -18.94
N LEU A 354 31.36 16.89 -19.33
CA LEU A 354 31.70 15.74 -18.48
C LEU A 354 33.20 15.68 -18.23
N ARG A 355 34.04 15.92 -19.25
CA ARG A 355 35.50 15.94 -19.09
C ARG A 355 35.97 17.04 -18.12
N VAL A 356 35.38 18.23 -18.19
CA VAL A 356 35.71 19.34 -17.27
C VAL A 356 35.36 18.99 -15.81
N GLU A 357 34.33 18.17 -15.59
CA GLU A 357 33.92 17.75 -14.26
C GLU A 357 34.74 16.56 -13.73
N GLU A 358 35.23 15.67 -14.60
CA GLU A 358 36.21 14.63 -14.21
C GLU A 358 37.53 15.23 -13.73
N ASP A 359 37.96 16.34 -14.34
CA ASP A 359 39.20 17.04 -14.00
C ASP A 359 39.09 17.92 -12.74
N ARG A 360 37.87 18.15 -12.20
CA ARG A 360 37.66 18.94 -10.98
C ARG A 360 37.85 18.06 -9.75
N ASP A 361 38.99 18.22 -9.07
CA ASP A 361 39.21 17.64 -7.75
C ASP A 361 38.11 18.10 -6.77
N VAL A 362 37.46 17.13 -6.13
CA VAL A 362 36.28 17.29 -5.26
C VAL A 362 36.53 18.16 -4.00
N THR A 363 37.76 18.63 -3.80
CA THR A 363 38.24 19.07 -2.48
C THR A 363 38.29 20.57 -2.22
N GLU A 364 38.08 21.46 -3.21
CA GLU A 364 38.39 22.90 -3.00
C GLU A 364 37.21 23.90 -3.01
N ASP A 365 36.00 23.54 -3.45
CA ASP A 365 34.88 24.50 -3.47
C ASP A 365 33.84 24.20 -2.39
N GLY A 366 34.04 24.81 -1.21
CA GLY A 366 33.06 24.82 -0.13
C GLY A 366 31.73 25.49 -0.52
N GLU A 367 30.63 24.95 0.02
CA GLU A 367 29.29 25.55 0.10
C GLU A 367 28.62 25.95 -1.24
N ARG A 368 28.42 24.99 -2.15
CA ARG A 368 27.45 25.20 -3.25
C ARG A 368 26.16 24.42 -2.96
N ALA A 369 25.03 25.13 -2.94
CA ALA A 369 23.68 24.56 -2.92
C ALA A 369 23.07 24.54 -4.34
N GLY A 370 22.11 23.64 -4.57
CA GLY A 370 21.34 23.54 -5.81
C GLY A 370 21.95 22.65 -6.91
N PRO A 371 21.31 22.56 -8.09
CA PRO A 371 21.60 21.55 -9.13
C PRO A 371 23.06 21.42 -9.56
N VAL A 372 23.79 22.53 -9.53
CA VAL A 372 25.20 22.56 -9.93
C VAL A 372 26.08 21.78 -8.98
N ALA A 373 25.74 21.75 -7.69
CA ALA A 373 26.50 21.05 -6.67
C ALA A 373 26.22 19.54 -6.66
N TRP A 374 25.13 19.10 -7.29
CA TRP A 374 24.76 17.68 -7.32
C TRP A 374 25.75 16.87 -8.19
N SER A 375 26.07 15.68 -7.71
CA SER A 375 27.02 14.75 -8.35
C SER A 375 26.52 14.28 -9.71
N LEU A 376 27.44 14.20 -10.69
CA LEU A 376 27.22 13.56 -11.99
C LEU A 376 27.69 12.09 -12.02
N GLU A 377 28.02 11.49 -10.87
CA GLU A 377 28.42 10.09 -10.82
C GLU A 377 27.40 9.21 -11.57
N GLY A 378 27.86 8.28 -12.41
CA GLY A 378 26.98 7.40 -13.18
C GLY A 378 26.28 8.06 -14.37
N VAL A 379 26.58 9.32 -14.68
CA VAL A 379 26.24 9.97 -15.96
C VAL A 379 27.42 9.81 -16.92
N GLY A 380 27.16 9.38 -18.16
CA GLY A 380 28.19 9.22 -19.17
C GLY A 380 27.65 9.26 -20.60
N LEU A 381 28.54 9.15 -21.57
CA LEU A 381 28.20 9.07 -23.00
C LEU A 381 28.57 7.69 -23.54
N GLU A 382 27.61 7.04 -24.20
CA GLU A 382 27.83 5.73 -24.84
C GLU A 382 27.15 5.70 -26.21
N GLN A 383 27.95 5.48 -27.27
CA GLN A 383 27.44 5.30 -28.63
C GLN A 383 26.53 6.45 -29.12
N GLY A 384 26.86 7.71 -28.82
CA GLY A 384 26.03 8.87 -29.18
C GLY A 384 24.76 9.02 -28.31
N GLN A 385 24.75 8.43 -27.11
CA GLN A 385 23.62 8.51 -26.18
C GLN A 385 24.11 8.98 -24.80
N LEU A 386 23.31 9.82 -24.15
CA LEU A 386 23.48 10.13 -22.74
C LEU A 386 22.93 8.98 -21.91
N VAL A 387 23.80 8.38 -21.10
CA VAL A 387 23.49 7.26 -20.22
C VAL A 387 23.52 7.70 -18.77
N ILE A 388 22.42 7.51 -18.05
CA ILE A 388 22.35 7.69 -16.60
C ILE A 388 22.10 6.33 -15.96
N ARG A 389 23.10 5.79 -15.27
CA ARG A 389 23.03 4.51 -14.56
C ARG A 389 22.47 4.71 -13.16
N LEU A 390 21.31 4.12 -12.87
CA LEU A 390 20.70 4.18 -11.55
C LEU A 390 21.10 2.93 -10.77
N ASP A 391 21.70 3.13 -9.60
CA ASP A 391 22.11 2.06 -8.68
C ASP A 391 21.14 2.01 -7.49
N PRO A 392 20.21 1.03 -7.45
CA PRO A 392 19.23 0.92 -6.39
C PRO A 392 19.81 0.71 -4.99
N GLU A 393 20.99 0.11 -4.87
CA GLU A 393 21.61 -0.20 -3.58
C GLU A 393 22.16 1.07 -2.93
N ARG A 394 22.76 1.96 -3.74
CA ARG A 394 23.31 3.24 -3.27
C ARG A 394 22.25 4.29 -2.95
N ILE A 395 21.11 4.26 -3.65
CA ILE A 395 20.05 5.30 -3.54
C ILE A 395 19.11 5.05 -2.34
N SER A 396 19.42 4.06 -1.49
CA SER A 396 18.54 3.52 -0.46
C SER A 396 18.23 4.45 0.74
N LEU A 397 19.04 5.48 1.03
CA LEU A 397 19.14 5.94 2.43
C LEU A 397 18.78 7.40 2.78
N SER A 398 18.37 8.25 1.84
CA SER A 398 17.72 9.53 2.16
C SER A 398 17.11 10.15 0.90
N GLY A 399 15.77 10.18 0.84
CA GLY A 399 15.08 10.87 -0.25
C GLY A 399 15.16 12.39 -0.10
N TRP A 400 14.91 13.11 -1.18
CA TRP A 400 14.69 14.57 -1.13
C TRP A 400 13.55 14.88 -0.16
N PRO A 401 13.59 16.01 0.58
CA PRO A 401 12.51 16.38 1.50
C PRO A 401 11.14 16.41 0.82
N THR A 402 11.12 16.79 -0.45
CA THR A 402 9.96 16.86 -1.33
C THR A 402 9.79 15.62 -2.21
N GLY A 403 10.52 14.53 -1.97
CA GLY A 403 10.53 13.32 -2.78
C GLY A 403 11.21 13.45 -4.16
N LEU A 404 11.11 14.61 -4.82
CA LEU A 404 11.81 15.00 -6.04
C LEU A 404 12.65 16.27 -5.79
N PRO A 405 13.78 16.46 -6.50
CA PRO A 405 14.66 17.62 -6.30
C PRO A 405 14.01 18.93 -6.76
N THR A 406 14.23 19.99 -5.98
CA THR A 406 13.89 21.37 -6.35
C THR A 406 15.16 22.21 -6.57
N ILE A 407 15.03 23.36 -7.23
CA ILE A 407 16.17 24.24 -7.56
C ILE A 407 16.90 24.73 -6.30
N GLY A 408 16.19 24.82 -5.16
CA GLY A 408 16.74 25.27 -3.89
C GLY A 408 17.32 24.18 -3.00
N ASP A 409 17.16 22.89 -3.36
CA ASP A 409 17.56 21.80 -2.48
C ASP A 409 19.07 21.54 -2.53
N VAL A 410 19.61 21.26 -1.34
CA VAL A 410 20.94 20.65 -1.18
C VAL A 410 20.78 19.13 -1.37
N ASP A 411 21.81 18.46 -1.89
CA ASP A 411 21.77 17.00 -2.08
C ASP A 411 21.45 16.30 -0.75
N PRO A 412 20.46 15.38 -0.70
CA PRO A 412 20.10 14.64 0.51
C PRO A 412 21.26 13.84 1.12
N LEU A 413 22.32 13.56 0.34
CA LEU A 413 23.56 12.97 0.87
C LEU A 413 24.24 13.90 1.90
N ASP A 414 24.06 15.23 1.78
CA ASP A 414 24.70 16.24 2.64
C ASP A 414 23.78 16.69 3.80
N ALA A 415 22.45 16.65 3.63
CA ALA A 415 21.47 17.16 4.61
C ALA A 415 21.29 16.24 5.86
N ARG A 416 21.88 15.05 5.85
CA ARG A 416 21.75 14.02 6.90
C ARG A 416 22.33 14.44 8.24
N GLU A 417 23.37 15.26 8.26
CA GLU A 417 24.04 15.68 9.51
C GLU A 417 23.20 16.67 10.34
N GLN A 418 22.14 17.26 9.76
CA GLN A 418 21.43 18.38 10.36
C GLN A 418 20.05 18.02 10.94
N MET A 419 19.42 16.91 10.51
CA MET A 419 18.04 16.56 10.88
C MET A 419 17.88 15.70 12.15
N GLU A 420 18.98 15.18 12.73
CA GLU A 420 18.93 14.36 13.95
C GLU A 420 18.59 15.17 15.22
N ALA A 421 18.49 16.50 15.12
CA ALA A 421 18.37 17.42 16.24
C ALA A 421 16.93 17.82 16.66
N LEU A 422 15.86 17.43 15.95
CA LEU A 422 14.59 18.19 16.01
C LEU A 422 13.26 17.43 16.17
N ARG A 423 13.18 16.21 16.72
CA ARG A 423 11.86 15.53 16.88
C ARG A 423 11.54 14.94 18.27
N THR A 424 10.77 15.73 19.02
CA THR A 424 9.77 15.38 20.06
C THR A 424 8.81 16.58 20.11
N THR A 425 7.48 16.54 20.28
CA THR A 425 6.41 15.60 20.66
C THR A 425 5.08 16.30 20.33
N GLU A 426 3.96 15.58 20.19
CA GLU A 426 2.71 15.75 21.00
C GLU A 426 1.48 15.13 20.34
N ASP A 427 0.65 14.53 21.21
CA ASP A 427 -0.56 13.76 20.92
C ASP A 427 -1.79 14.42 21.56
N GLU A 428 -2.90 14.34 20.83
CA GLU A 428 -4.32 14.17 21.19
C GLU A 428 -5.02 14.91 22.35
N ALA A 429 -6.27 15.33 22.06
CA ALA A 429 -7.41 15.17 22.98
C ALA A 429 -8.72 14.92 22.20
N ALA A 430 -9.62 14.07 22.70
CA ALA A 430 -10.97 13.87 22.14
C ALA A 430 -12.05 13.69 23.24
N ALA A 431 -13.26 14.18 22.95
CA ALA A 431 -14.40 14.32 23.85
C ALA A 431 -15.47 13.20 23.73
N GLU A 432 -16.40 13.15 24.69
CA GLU A 432 -17.46 12.14 24.88
C GLU A 432 -18.70 12.32 23.98
N VAL A 433 -19.42 11.21 23.70
CA VAL A 433 -20.54 11.13 22.74
C VAL A 433 -21.70 10.29 23.30
N ASP A 434 -22.91 10.69 22.89
CA ASP A 434 -24.26 10.14 23.11
C ASP A 434 -24.46 8.67 22.64
N VAL A 435 -25.18 7.86 23.44
CA VAL A 435 -25.24 6.38 23.38
C VAL A 435 -26.09 5.84 22.23
N ASP A 436 -27.21 6.47 21.88
CA ASP A 436 -28.07 5.98 20.78
C ASP A 436 -27.48 6.26 19.40
N LYS A 437 -26.81 7.41 19.26
CA LYS A 437 -25.94 7.69 18.11
C LYS A 437 -24.79 6.69 18.05
N SER A 438 -24.27 6.25 19.21
CA SER A 438 -23.21 5.24 19.29
C SER A 438 -23.66 3.89 18.73
N ASN A 439 -24.89 3.43 19.03
CA ASN A 439 -25.40 2.16 18.53
C ASN A 439 -25.65 2.17 17.02
N ALA A 440 -26.26 3.22 16.48
CA ALA A 440 -26.46 3.38 15.04
C ALA A 440 -25.13 3.50 14.29
N ALA A 441 -24.19 4.29 14.84
CA ALA A 441 -22.84 4.42 14.30
C ALA A 441 -22.08 3.09 14.35
N MET A 442 -22.19 2.34 15.44
CA MET A 442 -21.59 1.01 15.57
C MET A 442 -22.18 0.03 14.56
N LYS A 443 -23.50 0.04 14.36
CA LYS A 443 -24.14 -0.80 13.36
C LYS A 443 -23.63 -0.44 11.96
N GLN A 444 -23.63 0.83 11.58
CA GLN A 444 -23.10 1.30 10.31
C GLN A 444 -21.63 0.92 10.12
N LEU A 445 -20.84 1.00 11.18
CA LEU A 445 -19.43 0.65 11.23
C LEU A 445 -19.14 -0.84 11.03
N VAL A 446 -19.88 -1.70 11.73
CA VAL A 446 -19.73 -3.14 11.55
C VAL A 446 -20.15 -3.52 10.13
N MET A 447 -21.21 -2.90 9.63
CA MET A 447 -21.67 -3.12 8.26
C MET A 447 -20.70 -2.58 7.19
N SER A 448 -19.99 -1.48 7.44
CA SER A 448 -18.95 -0.98 6.51
C SER A 448 -17.72 -1.87 6.46
N ASN A 449 -17.49 -2.67 7.51
CA ASN A 449 -16.36 -3.59 7.61
C ASN A 449 -16.78 -5.07 7.46
N ILE A 450 -17.99 -5.36 6.97
CA ILE A 450 -18.49 -6.73 6.87
C ILE A 450 -17.66 -7.63 5.94
N MET A 451 -16.95 -7.01 4.99
CA MET A 451 -16.03 -7.71 4.08
C MET A 451 -14.68 -8.04 4.76
N SER A 452 -14.38 -7.42 5.89
CA SER A 452 -13.26 -7.78 6.76
C SER A 452 -13.64 -8.99 7.61
N THR A 453 -13.11 -10.15 7.25
CA THR A 453 -13.39 -11.39 8.00
C THR A 453 -12.85 -11.30 9.42
N SER A 454 -11.61 -10.84 9.58
CA SER A 454 -10.92 -10.79 10.88
C SER A 454 -11.59 -9.79 11.83
N THR A 455 -11.94 -8.60 11.32
CA THR A 455 -12.62 -7.58 12.13
C THR A 455 -14.03 -8.01 12.49
N THR A 456 -14.78 -8.60 11.54
CA THR A 456 -16.15 -9.08 11.81
C THR A 456 -16.15 -10.23 12.83
N LEU A 457 -15.23 -11.18 12.74
CA LEU A 457 -15.08 -12.24 13.74
C LEU A 457 -14.70 -11.66 15.11
N GLY A 458 -13.83 -10.64 15.14
CA GLY A 458 -13.50 -9.91 16.36
C GLY A 458 -14.73 -9.24 16.99
N PHE A 459 -15.54 -8.56 16.19
CA PHE A 459 -16.80 -7.95 16.66
C PHE A 459 -17.78 -8.99 17.21
N LEU A 460 -17.87 -10.18 16.59
CA LEU A 460 -18.70 -11.28 17.08
C LEU A 460 -18.18 -11.88 18.40
N ARG A 461 -16.90 -11.74 18.73
CA ARG A 461 -16.36 -12.12 20.05
C ARG A 461 -16.72 -11.12 21.15
N ASN A 462 -17.20 -9.92 20.80
CA ASN A 462 -17.52 -8.88 21.76
C ASN A 462 -19.00 -8.93 22.19
N PRO A 463 -19.30 -9.29 23.45
CA PRO A 463 -20.68 -9.45 23.91
C PRO A 463 -21.48 -8.15 23.85
N LYS A 464 -20.82 -6.99 23.94
CA LYS A 464 -21.49 -5.68 23.86
C LYS A 464 -21.97 -5.37 22.45
N ILE A 465 -21.21 -5.79 21.43
CA ILE A 465 -21.59 -5.61 20.03
C ILE A 465 -22.68 -6.62 19.65
N VAL A 466 -22.53 -7.88 20.07
CA VAL A 466 -23.52 -8.95 19.86
C VAL A 466 -24.87 -8.64 20.52
N ALA A 467 -24.89 -7.84 21.58
CA ALA A 467 -26.11 -7.39 22.24
C ALA A 467 -26.90 -6.33 21.45
N ILE A 468 -26.32 -5.73 20.39
CA ILE A 468 -27.01 -4.73 19.57
C ILE A 468 -28.12 -5.40 18.75
N PRO A 469 -29.40 -5.06 18.95
CA PRO A 469 -30.52 -5.76 18.31
C PRO A 469 -30.44 -5.77 16.78
N GLY A 470 -30.56 -6.97 16.20
CA GLY A 470 -30.56 -7.20 14.76
C GLY A 470 -29.19 -7.12 14.08
N LEU A 471 -28.12 -6.71 14.78
CA LEU A 471 -26.80 -6.56 14.15
C LEU A 471 -26.25 -7.90 13.66
N VAL A 472 -26.29 -8.96 14.47
CA VAL A 472 -25.78 -10.29 14.06
C VAL A 472 -26.59 -10.86 12.90
N ALA A 473 -27.90 -10.59 12.87
CA ALA A 473 -28.76 -10.99 11.75
C ALA A 473 -28.38 -10.23 10.47
N ASP A 474 -28.13 -8.93 10.53
CA ASP A 474 -27.65 -8.14 9.38
C ASP A 474 -26.29 -8.62 8.87
N ILE A 475 -25.38 -8.99 9.79
CA ILE A 475 -24.08 -9.59 9.44
C ILE A 475 -24.30 -10.92 8.71
N ALA A 476 -25.10 -11.84 9.28
CA ALA A 476 -25.37 -13.14 8.69
C ALA A 476 -26.08 -13.04 7.33
N GLN A 477 -26.92 -12.01 7.15
CA GLN A 477 -27.66 -11.79 5.92
C GLN A 477 -26.76 -11.30 4.78
N ARG A 478 -25.81 -10.41 5.09
CA ARG A 478 -25.01 -9.72 4.07
C ARG A 478 -23.63 -10.34 3.83
N THR A 479 -23.11 -11.10 4.79
CA THR A 479 -21.81 -11.75 4.63
C THR A 479 -21.87 -12.82 3.54
N ARG A 480 -20.79 -12.90 2.76
CA ARG A 480 -20.54 -13.98 1.79
C ARG A 480 -19.50 -14.98 2.28
N ASN A 481 -18.96 -14.77 3.49
CA ASN A 481 -17.93 -15.64 4.06
C ASN A 481 -18.58 -16.78 4.87
N PRO A 482 -18.39 -18.06 4.48
CA PRO A 482 -18.94 -19.20 5.22
C PRO A 482 -18.41 -19.30 6.65
N GLN A 483 -17.16 -18.90 6.93
CA GLN A 483 -16.54 -18.97 8.25
C GLN A 483 -17.28 -18.10 9.28
N ILE A 484 -17.81 -16.94 8.85
CA ILE A 484 -18.61 -16.07 9.72
C ILE A 484 -19.92 -16.77 10.08
N ILE A 485 -20.62 -17.36 9.10
CA ILE A 485 -21.87 -18.09 9.34
C ILE A 485 -21.62 -19.33 10.21
N GLU A 486 -20.50 -20.04 10.03
CA GLU A 486 -20.12 -21.18 10.86
C GLU A 486 -19.86 -20.76 12.31
N THR A 487 -19.19 -19.63 12.52
CA THR A 487 -18.92 -19.07 13.86
C THR A 487 -20.24 -18.68 14.53
N ILE A 488 -21.09 -17.93 13.82
CA ILE A 488 -22.45 -17.56 14.28
C ILE A 488 -23.24 -18.81 14.61
N ALA A 489 -23.23 -19.82 13.73
CA ALA A 489 -24.00 -21.02 13.96
C ALA A 489 -23.46 -21.82 15.15
N THR A 490 -22.15 -21.84 15.40
CA THR A 490 -21.54 -22.66 16.47
C THR A 490 -21.75 -22.05 17.85
N ASP A 491 -21.58 -20.74 18.00
CA ASP A 491 -21.67 -20.05 19.29
C ASP A 491 -23.12 -19.71 19.67
N ARG A 492 -23.60 -20.30 20.78
CA ARG A 492 -24.96 -20.11 21.28
C ARG A 492 -25.30 -18.64 21.58
N THR A 493 -24.34 -17.83 21.96
CA THR A 493 -24.57 -16.42 22.29
C THR A 493 -24.96 -15.59 21.05
N LEU A 494 -24.55 -16.04 19.86
CA LEU A 494 -24.76 -15.32 18.60
C LEU A 494 -26.12 -15.58 17.96
N TYR A 495 -26.82 -16.65 18.33
CA TYR A 495 -28.13 -17.01 17.75
C TYR A 495 -29.26 -17.16 18.76
N THR A 496 -29.02 -16.78 20.02
CA THR A 496 -30.05 -16.80 21.08
C THR A 496 -30.17 -15.44 21.77
N GLY A 497 -31.28 -15.23 22.47
CA GLY A 497 -31.58 -13.98 23.16
C GLY A 497 -32.40 -12.99 22.32
N PHE A 498 -32.86 -11.91 22.98
CA PHE A 498 -33.77 -10.94 22.37
C PHE A 498 -33.15 -10.22 21.16
N ALA A 499 -31.87 -9.83 21.25
CA ALA A 499 -31.15 -9.13 20.18
C ALA A 499 -30.95 -9.99 18.92
N ASN A 500 -30.90 -11.32 19.07
CA ASN A 500 -30.47 -12.26 18.03
C ASN A 500 -31.55 -13.29 17.63
N ARG A 501 -32.83 -13.00 17.91
CA ARG A 501 -33.94 -13.94 17.65
C ARG A 501 -34.08 -14.35 16.18
N ASP A 502 -33.71 -13.45 15.27
CA ASP A 502 -33.90 -13.62 13.82
C ASP A 502 -32.69 -14.30 13.16
N VAL A 503 -31.59 -14.50 13.88
CA VAL A 503 -30.33 -15.05 13.36
C VAL A 503 -30.50 -16.48 12.80
N PRO A 504 -31.17 -17.44 13.48
CA PRO A 504 -31.35 -18.79 12.94
C PRO A 504 -32.04 -18.80 11.57
N LEU A 505 -33.09 -17.97 11.42
CA LEU A 505 -33.83 -17.83 10.16
C LEU A 505 -32.93 -17.29 9.05
N VAL A 506 -32.15 -16.25 9.35
CA VAL A 506 -31.22 -15.65 8.38
C VAL A 506 -30.11 -16.64 7.98
N CYS A 507 -29.53 -17.37 8.93
CA CYS A 507 -28.49 -18.37 8.63
C CYS A 507 -29.00 -19.48 7.70
N LEU A 508 -30.25 -19.93 7.86
CA LEU A 508 -30.85 -20.92 6.96
C LEU A 508 -31.08 -20.37 5.53
N ARG A 509 -31.31 -19.06 5.40
CA ARG A 509 -31.47 -18.38 4.11
C ARG A 509 -30.14 -17.95 3.48
N SER A 510 -29.03 -18.09 4.20
CA SER A 510 -27.72 -17.66 3.71
C SER A 510 -27.32 -18.48 2.47
N PRO A 511 -26.83 -17.82 1.40
CA PRO A 511 -26.31 -18.50 0.21
C PRO A 511 -24.91 -19.10 0.44
N CYS A 512 -24.26 -18.83 1.58
CA CYS A 512 -22.92 -19.32 1.90
C CYS A 512 -22.87 -20.85 1.96
N ASN A 513 -21.80 -21.43 1.42
CA ASN A 513 -21.59 -22.88 1.37
C ASN A 513 -21.16 -23.46 2.73
N VAL A 514 -22.03 -23.37 3.73
CA VAL A 514 -21.82 -23.93 5.08
C VAL A 514 -22.38 -25.34 5.16
N SER A 515 -21.67 -26.24 5.85
CA SER A 515 -22.15 -27.62 6.03
C SER A 515 -23.57 -27.67 6.60
N PRO A 516 -24.52 -28.39 5.98
CA PRO A 516 -25.88 -28.56 6.50
C PRO A 516 -25.91 -29.16 7.90
N LYS A 517 -24.88 -29.96 8.25
CA LYS A 517 -24.72 -30.53 9.60
C LYS A 517 -24.66 -29.44 10.67
N ILE A 518 -24.01 -28.32 10.39
CA ILE A 518 -23.88 -27.18 11.31
C ILE A 518 -25.22 -26.44 11.44
N LEU A 519 -25.95 -26.27 10.33
CA LEU A 519 -27.21 -25.54 10.28
C LEU A 519 -28.43 -26.35 10.74
N ARG A 520 -28.35 -27.70 10.74
CA ARG A 520 -29.48 -28.59 11.07
C ARG A 520 -30.17 -28.24 12.38
N LYS A 521 -29.43 -27.78 13.39
CA LYS A 521 -30.02 -27.37 14.68
C LYS A 521 -30.99 -26.20 14.59
N PHE A 522 -30.86 -25.33 13.58
CA PHE A 522 -31.79 -24.22 13.33
C PHE A 522 -33.08 -24.67 12.64
N VAL A 523 -33.09 -25.88 12.06
CA VAL A 523 -34.28 -26.54 11.51
C VAL A 523 -35.09 -27.14 12.67
N HIS A 524 -35.58 -26.29 13.56
CA HIS A 524 -36.40 -26.68 14.70
C HIS A 524 -37.33 -25.55 15.11
N VAL A 525 -38.57 -25.87 15.53
CA VAL A 525 -39.58 -24.88 15.95
C VAL A 525 -39.18 -24.00 17.13
N LYS A 526 -38.12 -24.41 17.85
CA LYS A 526 -37.50 -23.65 18.95
C LYS A 526 -36.77 -22.39 18.46
N TYR A 527 -36.23 -22.43 17.24
CA TYR A 527 -35.39 -21.36 16.69
C TYR A 527 -36.07 -20.62 15.54
N VAL A 528 -36.89 -21.32 14.75
CA VAL A 528 -37.62 -20.74 13.61
C VAL A 528 -39.06 -21.19 13.65
N SER A 529 -40.01 -20.29 13.40
CA SER A 529 -41.44 -20.62 13.50
C SER A 529 -41.84 -21.73 12.51
N LYS A 530 -42.82 -22.57 12.88
CA LYS A 530 -43.35 -23.63 11.98
C LYS A 530 -43.88 -23.03 10.67
N VAL A 531 -44.39 -21.80 10.71
CA VAL A 531 -44.90 -21.08 9.54
C VAL A 531 -43.76 -20.71 8.59
N ASP A 532 -42.65 -20.17 9.12
CA ASP A 532 -41.48 -19.82 8.31
C ASP A 532 -40.81 -21.05 7.71
N LEU A 533 -40.70 -22.15 8.47
CA LEU A 533 -40.18 -23.42 7.96
C LEU A 533 -41.04 -23.96 6.81
N LYS A 534 -42.38 -23.96 6.94
CA LYS A 534 -43.30 -24.33 5.86
C LYS A 534 -43.17 -23.41 4.65
N ARG A 535 -42.99 -22.11 4.87
CA ARG A 535 -42.79 -21.13 3.79
C ARG A 535 -41.48 -21.41 3.05
N MET A 536 -40.39 -21.68 3.75
CA MET A 536 -39.08 -21.99 3.17
C MET A 536 -39.04 -23.35 2.45
N ALA A 537 -39.84 -24.33 2.88
CA ALA A 537 -39.98 -25.59 2.16
C ALA A 537 -40.69 -25.40 0.80
N LYS A 538 -41.66 -24.48 0.74
CA LYS A 538 -42.43 -24.14 -0.47
C LYS A 538 -41.67 -23.19 -1.39
N ASP A 539 -41.16 -22.09 -0.84
CA ASP A 539 -40.42 -21.05 -1.54
C ASP A 539 -38.92 -21.33 -1.50
N LYS A 540 -38.45 -21.98 -2.57
CA LYS A 540 -37.06 -22.44 -2.70
C LYS A 540 -36.14 -21.34 -3.27
N ALA A 541 -36.67 -20.17 -3.59
CA ALA A 541 -35.89 -19.11 -4.23
C ALA A 541 -34.78 -18.60 -3.29
N GLY A 542 -33.53 -18.60 -3.78
CA GLY A 542 -32.37 -18.13 -3.01
C GLY A 542 -31.90 -19.05 -1.88
N MET A 543 -32.55 -20.20 -1.68
CA MET A 543 -32.16 -21.19 -0.67
C MET A 543 -31.39 -22.36 -1.26
N ARG A 544 -30.48 -22.93 -0.46
CA ARG A 544 -29.70 -24.10 -0.84
C ARG A 544 -30.54 -25.38 -0.75
N LYS A 545 -30.44 -26.25 -1.76
CA LYS A 545 -31.30 -27.44 -1.93
C LYS A 545 -31.16 -28.40 -0.75
N GLU A 546 -29.96 -28.55 -0.22
CA GLU A 546 -29.63 -29.40 0.91
C GLU A 546 -30.28 -28.91 2.20
N VAL A 547 -30.38 -27.59 2.42
CA VAL A 547 -31.08 -27.01 3.58
C VAL A 547 -32.58 -27.21 3.45
N VAL A 548 -33.15 -26.99 2.26
CA VAL A 548 -34.57 -27.24 1.98
C VAL A 548 -34.94 -28.70 2.25
N ARG A 549 -34.06 -29.65 1.88
CA ARG A 549 -34.26 -31.08 2.15
C ARG A 549 -34.32 -31.38 3.65
N GLU A 550 -33.40 -30.81 4.45
CA GLU A 550 -33.40 -30.97 5.91
C GLU A 550 -34.68 -30.38 6.53
N ILE A 551 -35.17 -29.24 6.04
CA ILE A 551 -36.43 -28.64 6.48
C ILE A 551 -37.62 -29.54 6.18
N GLN A 552 -37.69 -30.11 4.98
CA GLN A 552 -38.77 -31.02 4.61
C GLN A 552 -38.77 -32.27 5.50
N LEU A 553 -37.61 -32.90 5.70
CA LEU A 553 -37.47 -34.06 6.58
C LEU A 553 -37.96 -33.78 8.00
N TYR A 554 -37.65 -32.60 8.53
CA TYR A 554 -38.11 -32.19 9.86
C TYR A 554 -39.62 -31.92 9.90
N LEU A 555 -40.18 -31.25 8.87
CA LEU A 555 -41.62 -30.99 8.78
C LEU A 555 -42.42 -32.28 8.65
N ASP A 556 -41.91 -33.26 7.91
CA ASP A 556 -42.50 -34.59 7.76
C ASP A 556 -42.46 -35.37 9.08
N SER A 557 -41.41 -35.21 9.90
CA SER A 557 -41.35 -35.83 11.24
C SER A 557 -42.30 -35.21 12.27
N LEU A 558 -42.90 -34.06 11.96
CA LEU A 558 -43.89 -33.37 12.81
C LEU A 558 -45.33 -33.60 12.36
N ALA A 559 -45.54 -34.26 11.21
CA ALA A 559 -46.83 -34.65 10.68
C ALA A 559 -47.20 -36.04 11.21
#